data_AF-A0A3M1WY02-F1
#
_entry.id   AF-A0A3M1WY02-F1
#
_cell.length_a   1.000
_cell.length_b   1.000
_cell.length_c   1.000
_cell.angle_alpha   90.00
_cell.angle_beta   90.00
_cell.angle_gamma   90.00
#
_symmetry.space_group_name_H-M   'P 1'
#
loop_
_entity.id
_entity.type
_entity.pdbx_description
1 polymer ?
#
loop_
_entity_poly.entity_id
_entity_poly.type
_entity_poly.pdbx_seq_one_letter_code
_entity_poly.pdbx_strand_id
1 'polypeptide(L)'
;MRRLFTAVVLALCVLTSISAPGEEQAIVIHRKGERKLPIKASVTFCTEIQNKECESPSERFSISDGKVYCHTTITGATSYIEVKHRWYHGDKLVQEIRLPVRSSRWRTWSLKTLEKGAEGTWKVEVLAGDVLIGEGSFQVTPQEEGN
;
A
#
# COMPACT_ATOMS: atom_id res chain seq x y z
N MET A 1 52.84 -25.92 -46.46
CA MET A 1 53.79 -26.75 -45.68
C MET A 1 53.51 -26.47 -44.20
N ARG A 2 52.84 -27.40 -43.49
CA ARG A 2 53.43 -28.47 -42.64
C ARG A 2 54.16 -27.90 -41.40
N ARG A 3 53.49 -27.94 -40.22
CA ARG A 3 53.69 -28.87 -39.08
C ARG A 3 54.82 -28.41 -38.14
N LEU A 4 54.47 -27.96 -36.93
CA LEU A 4 54.62 -28.65 -35.63
C LEU A 4 56.08 -28.93 -35.24
N PHE A 5 56.56 -28.38 -34.12
CA PHE A 5 57.31 -29.15 -33.10
C PHE A 5 57.19 -28.49 -31.72
N THR A 6 56.87 -29.35 -30.77
CA THR A 6 56.60 -29.21 -29.35
C THR A 6 57.86 -29.15 -28.48
N ALA A 7 57.73 -28.45 -27.36
CA ALA A 7 58.30 -28.70 -26.02
C ALA A 7 59.83 -28.62 -25.82
N VAL A 8 60.24 -27.96 -24.73
CA VAL A 8 60.85 -28.59 -23.54
C VAL A 8 60.98 -27.54 -22.43
N VAL A 9 60.50 -27.92 -21.25
CA VAL A 9 60.49 -27.20 -19.98
C VAL A 9 61.88 -27.23 -19.36
N LEU A 10 62.34 -26.12 -18.76
CA LEU A 10 63.42 -26.18 -17.77
C LEU A 10 63.08 -25.26 -16.59
N ALA A 11 62.74 -25.92 -15.49
CA ALA A 11 62.46 -25.35 -14.19
C ALA A 11 63.75 -25.00 -13.46
N LEU A 12 63.76 -23.87 -12.75
CA LEU A 12 64.70 -23.57 -11.67
C LEU A 12 63.97 -22.77 -10.60
N CYS A 13 63.69 -23.45 -9.48
CA CYS A 13 63.17 -22.90 -8.25
C CYS A 13 64.11 -21.81 -7.71
N VAL A 14 63.57 -20.62 -7.43
CA VAL A 14 64.09 -19.78 -6.37
C VAL A 14 62.94 -19.47 -5.42
N LEU A 15 63.04 -20.05 -4.22
CA LEU A 15 62.14 -19.86 -3.10
C LEU A 15 62.31 -18.43 -2.57
N THR A 16 61.41 -17.53 -2.96
CA THR A 16 61.10 -16.35 -2.16
C THR A 16 59.71 -16.52 -1.59
N SER A 17 59.66 -17.17 -0.43
CA SER A 17 58.59 -17.03 0.54
C SER A 17 58.31 -15.56 0.82
N ILE A 18 57.04 -15.12 0.78
CA ILE A 18 56.38 -14.33 1.83
C ILE A 18 54.98 -13.87 1.35
N SER A 19 53.96 -14.35 2.07
CA SER A 19 52.61 -13.81 2.28
C SER A 19 51.68 -13.57 1.07
N ALA A 20 50.72 -14.49 0.88
CA ALA A 20 49.32 -14.07 0.82
C ALA A 20 48.79 -14.04 2.28
N PRO A 21 47.73 -13.30 2.68
CA PRO A 21 46.70 -12.66 1.86
C PRO A 21 46.38 -11.20 2.28
N GLY A 22 46.43 -10.26 1.33
CA GLY A 22 45.80 -8.95 1.50
C GLY A 22 44.37 -8.99 1.00
N GLU A 23 43.48 -9.70 1.70
CA GLU A 23 42.05 -9.44 1.57
C GLU A 23 41.80 -8.02 2.11
N GLU A 24 41.81 -7.05 1.20
CA GLU A 24 41.23 -5.74 1.49
C GLU A 24 39.72 -5.94 1.60
N GLN A 25 39.29 -6.32 2.80
CA GLN A 25 37.91 -6.40 3.20
C GLN A 25 37.34 -4.98 3.12
N ALA A 26 36.80 -4.63 1.95
CA ALA A 26 35.82 -3.57 1.87
C ALA A 26 34.68 -3.98 2.81
N ILE A 27 34.60 -3.32 3.96
CA ILE A 27 33.50 -3.45 4.89
C ILE A 27 32.24 -3.10 4.09
N VAL A 28 31.50 -4.10 3.63
CA VAL A 28 30.14 -3.91 3.16
C VAL A 28 29.38 -3.56 4.42
N ILE A 29 29.27 -2.26 4.70
CA ILE A 29 28.45 -1.74 5.76
C ILE A 29 27.02 -2.15 5.38
N HIS A 30 26.60 -3.31 5.89
CA HIS A 30 25.22 -3.74 5.84
C HIS A 30 24.47 -2.72 6.67
N ARG A 31 23.99 -1.67 6.01
CA ARG A 31 23.05 -0.73 6.58
C ARG A 31 21.83 -1.56 6.94
N LYS A 32 21.78 -1.97 8.20
CA LYS A 32 20.70 -2.71 8.85
C LYS A 32 19.39 -2.15 8.32
N GLY A 33 18.77 -2.91 7.41
CA GLY A 33 17.59 -2.47 6.68
C GLY A 33 16.54 -2.03 7.67
N GLU A 34 16.19 -0.74 7.61
CA GLU A 34 14.96 -0.26 8.21
C GLU A 34 13.84 -1.04 7.53
N ARG A 35 13.30 -2.06 8.22
CA ARG A 35 12.10 -2.74 7.76
C ARG A 35 10.95 -1.76 7.94
N LYS A 36 10.80 -0.83 7.00
CA LYS A 36 9.64 0.04 6.91
C LYS A 36 8.46 -0.91 6.65
N LEU A 37 7.66 -1.16 7.68
CA LEU A 37 6.42 -1.93 7.52
C LEU A 37 5.63 -1.26 6.39
N PRO A 38 5.15 -2.01 5.39
CA PRO A 38 4.37 -1.42 4.32
C PRO A 38 3.16 -0.73 4.94
N ILE A 39 2.89 0.50 4.50
CA ILE A 39 1.70 1.23 4.92
C ILE A 39 0.49 0.41 4.44
N LYS A 40 -0.47 0.15 5.34
CA LYS A 40 -1.69 -0.60 5.05
C LYS A 40 -2.91 0.18 5.51
N ALA A 41 -4.02 0.01 4.80
CA ALA A 41 -5.32 0.57 5.16
C ALA A 41 -6.36 -0.55 5.27
N SER A 42 -7.16 -0.50 6.35
CA SER A 42 -8.38 -1.31 6.51
C SER A 42 -9.58 -0.40 6.33
N VAL A 43 -10.50 -0.78 5.44
CA VAL A 43 -11.69 0.00 5.08
C VAL A 43 -12.93 -0.59 5.71
N THR A 44 -13.83 0.25 6.20
CA THR A 44 -15.14 -0.14 6.74
C THR A 44 -16.16 0.94 6.41
N PHE A 45 -17.39 0.54 6.07
CA PHE A 45 -18.46 1.47 5.72
C PHE A 45 -19.56 1.47 6.78
N CYS A 46 -20.18 2.63 6.98
CA CYS A 46 -21.25 2.82 7.94
C CYS A 46 -22.01 4.12 7.64
N THR A 47 -23.20 4.28 8.22
CA THR A 47 -23.99 5.52 8.13
C THR A 47 -23.64 6.53 9.23
N GLU A 48 -22.93 6.09 10.27
CA GLU A 48 -22.57 6.90 11.43
C GLU A 48 -21.16 6.58 11.95
N ILE A 49 -20.43 7.64 12.35
CA ILE A 49 -19.14 7.53 13.02
C ILE A 49 -19.31 7.99 14.45
N GLN A 50 -19.14 7.06 15.40
CA GLN A 50 -19.19 7.34 16.82
C GLN A 50 -17.85 6.99 17.46
N ASN A 51 -17.31 7.87 18.32
CA ASN A 51 -16.02 7.65 18.99
C ASN A 51 -14.85 7.32 18.04
N LYS A 52 -14.88 7.88 16.81
CA LYS A 52 -13.91 7.64 15.72
C LYS A 52 -13.91 6.19 15.19
N GLU A 53 -14.99 5.45 15.37
CA GLU A 53 -15.24 4.11 14.85
C GLU A 53 -16.52 4.11 14.01
N CYS A 54 -16.64 3.15 13.09
CA CYS A 54 -17.91 2.91 12.40
C CYS A 54 -18.91 2.28 13.36
N GLU A 55 -20.09 2.88 13.46
CA GLU A 55 -21.23 2.29 14.15
C GLU A 55 -22.02 1.41 13.17
N SER A 56 -22.33 0.18 13.57
CA SER A 56 -23.05 -0.81 12.76
C SER A 56 -22.53 -0.96 11.31
N PRO A 57 -21.29 -1.46 11.11
CA PRO A 57 -20.72 -1.64 9.79
C PRO A 57 -21.62 -2.43 8.82
N SER A 58 -21.68 -1.98 7.57
CA SER A 58 -22.44 -2.65 6.51
C SER A 58 -21.75 -2.51 5.15
N GLU A 59 -22.08 -3.40 4.23
CA GLU A 59 -21.73 -3.32 2.80
C GLU A 59 -22.98 -3.16 1.92
N ARG A 60 -24.14 -3.00 2.56
CA ARG A 60 -25.43 -2.75 1.91
C ARG A 60 -26.08 -1.54 2.55
N PHE A 61 -26.46 -0.59 1.71
CA PHE A 61 -27.10 0.65 2.10
C PHE A 61 -28.29 0.91 1.18
N SER A 62 -29.23 1.69 1.67
CA SER A 62 -30.35 2.23 0.90
C SER A 62 -30.07 3.68 0.55
N ILE A 63 -30.62 4.18 -0.57
CA ILE A 63 -30.66 5.61 -0.86
C ILE A 63 -31.26 6.40 0.32
N SER A 64 -32.22 5.82 1.05
CA SER A 64 -32.84 6.46 2.21
C SER A 64 -31.88 6.66 3.40
N ASP A 65 -30.73 5.96 3.44
CA ASP A 65 -29.69 6.22 4.45
C ASP A 65 -29.05 7.60 4.28
N GLY A 66 -29.15 8.16 3.07
CA GLY A 66 -28.72 9.52 2.72
C GLY A 66 -27.21 9.74 2.67
N LYS A 67 -26.40 8.88 3.30
CA LYS A 67 -24.94 9.00 3.31
C LYS A 67 -24.23 7.69 3.68
N VAL A 68 -22.98 7.57 3.23
CA VAL A 68 -22.05 6.50 3.63
C VAL A 68 -20.71 7.10 4.00
N TYR A 69 -20.20 6.77 5.17
CA TYR A 69 -18.82 7.02 5.55
C TYR A 69 -17.93 5.86 5.07
N CYS A 70 -16.76 6.20 4.53
CA CYS A 70 -15.65 5.28 4.40
C CYS A 70 -14.70 5.55 5.57
N HIS A 71 -14.82 4.77 6.64
CA HIS A 71 -13.85 4.75 7.73
C HIS A 71 -12.61 3.97 7.30
N THR A 72 -11.45 4.47 7.69
CA THR A 72 -10.19 3.83 7.34
C THR A 72 -9.22 3.87 8.51
N THR A 73 -8.74 2.69 8.88
CA THR A 73 -7.63 2.53 9.83
C THR A 73 -6.35 2.30 9.05
N ILE A 74 -5.40 3.21 9.22
CA ILE A 74 -4.10 3.21 8.55
C ILE A 74 -3.04 2.79 9.55
N THR A 75 -2.16 1.88 9.13
CA THR A 75 -1.04 1.39 9.94
C THR A 75 0.28 1.47 9.17
N GLY A 76 1.40 1.62 9.87
CA GLY A 76 2.75 1.60 9.28
C GLY A 76 3.25 2.96 8.76
N ALA A 77 2.53 4.05 8.99
CA ALA A 77 3.01 5.40 8.66
C ALA A 77 4.12 5.83 9.65
N THR A 78 5.32 6.11 9.15
CA THR A 78 6.47 6.50 10.00
C THR A 78 6.65 8.01 10.14
N SER A 79 5.94 8.78 9.33
CA SER A 79 5.99 10.24 9.27
C SER A 79 4.64 10.78 8.81
N TYR A 80 4.49 12.11 8.80
CA TYR A 80 3.36 12.74 8.12
C TYR A 80 3.30 12.27 6.66
N ILE A 81 2.12 11.77 6.27
CA ILE A 81 1.79 11.47 4.87
C ILE A 81 0.36 11.93 4.60
N GLU A 82 0.03 12.04 3.31
CA GLU A 82 -1.33 12.21 2.82
C GLU A 82 -1.78 10.91 2.17
N VAL A 83 -3.02 10.51 2.46
CA VAL A 83 -3.71 9.44 1.72
C VAL A 83 -4.86 10.00 0.91
N LYS A 84 -5.20 9.32 -0.17
CA LYS A 84 -6.33 9.65 -1.04
C LYS A 84 -7.41 8.59 -0.89
N HIS A 85 -8.63 8.98 -0.58
CA HIS A 85 -9.82 8.16 -0.80
C HIS A 85 -10.38 8.48 -2.19
N ARG A 86 -10.31 7.51 -3.10
CA ARG A 86 -10.89 7.60 -4.45
C ARG A 86 -12.20 6.84 -4.48
N TRP A 87 -13.31 7.55 -4.60
CA TRP A 87 -14.66 7.02 -4.67
C TRP A 87 -15.04 6.75 -6.11
N TYR A 88 -15.49 5.53 -6.37
CA TYR A 88 -15.98 5.08 -7.66
C TYR A 88 -17.44 4.67 -7.55
N HIS A 89 -18.21 5.03 -8.57
CA HIS A 89 -19.57 4.55 -8.80
C HIS A 89 -19.56 3.77 -10.12
N GLY A 90 -19.78 2.46 -10.02
CA GLY A 90 -19.34 1.52 -11.06
C GLY A 90 -17.83 1.67 -11.32
N ASP A 91 -17.45 1.84 -12.58
CA ASP A 91 -16.05 2.02 -13.00
C ASP A 91 -15.61 3.50 -13.05
N LYS A 92 -16.51 4.44 -12.75
CA LYS A 92 -16.25 5.87 -12.86
C LYS A 92 -15.76 6.44 -11.54
N LEU A 93 -14.56 7.04 -11.55
CA LEU A 93 -14.11 7.88 -10.45
C LEU A 93 -15.01 9.12 -10.35
N VAL A 94 -15.68 9.31 -9.22
CA VAL A 94 -16.58 10.46 -9.00
C VAL A 94 -16.05 11.44 -7.98
N GLN A 95 -15.13 11.02 -7.11
CA GLN A 95 -14.56 11.91 -6.10
C GLN A 95 -13.20 11.42 -5.61
N GLU A 96 -12.27 12.34 -5.37
CA GLU A 96 -11.01 12.07 -4.66
C GLU A 96 -10.92 13.00 -3.45
N ILE A 97 -10.60 12.45 -2.28
CA ILE A 97 -10.51 13.20 -1.02
C ILE A 97 -9.16 12.92 -0.38
N ARG A 98 -8.43 13.98 -0.05
CA ARG A 98 -7.12 13.91 0.60
C ARG A 98 -7.25 14.02 2.10
N LEU A 99 -6.64 13.08 2.82
CA LEU A 99 -6.73 12.97 4.27
C LEU A 99 -5.34 12.86 4.89
N PRO A 100 -5.04 13.67 5.93
CA PRO A 100 -3.74 13.64 6.59
C PRO A 100 -3.61 12.45 7.54
N VAL A 101 -2.43 11.83 7.57
CA VAL A 101 -2.03 10.78 8.51
C VAL A 101 -0.86 11.27 9.33
N ARG A 102 -1.01 11.28 10.65
CA ARG A 102 -0.04 11.93 11.56
C ARG A 102 0.60 10.99 12.58
N SER A 103 0.29 9.70 12.55
CA SER A 103 0.93 8.71 13.42
C SER A 103 0.95 7.32 12.77
N SER A 104 1.66 6.39 13.41
CA SER A 104 1.82 5.00 12.97
C SER A 104 0.54 4.18 12.95
N ARG A 105 -0.46 4.57 13.74
CA ARG A 105 -1.83 4.04 13.69
C ARG A 105 -2.80 5.21 13.70
N TRP A 106 -3.47 5.44 12.58
CA TRP A 106 -4.33 6.59 12.38
C TRP A 106 -5.71 6.16 11.91
N ARG A 107 -6.75 6.82 12.42
CA ARG A 107 -8.13 6.64 11.97
C ARG A 107 -8.56 7.92 11.27
N THR A 108 -9.12 7.76 10.08
CA THR A 108 -9.67 8.86 9.29
C THR A 108 -10.92 8.38 8.57
N TRP A 109 -11.70 9.30 8.02
CA TRP A 109 -12.88 8.96 7.25
C TRP A 109 -13.17 10.04 6.23
N SER A 110 -13.83 9.63 5.15
CA SER A 110 -14.49 10.54 4.22
C SER A 110 -15.96 10.17 4.08
N LEU A 111 -16.78 11.09 3.60
CA LEU A 111 -18.22 10.92 3.47
C LEU A 111 -18.64 11.01 2.01
N LYS A 112 -19.60 10.18 1.61
CA LYS A 112 -20.37 10.34 0.38
C LYS A 112 -21.85 10.48 0.69
N THR A 113 -22.47 11.54 0.21
CA THR A 113 -23.94 11.70 0.23
C THR A 113 -24.55 10.78 -0.83
N LEU A 114 -25.62 10.08 -0.46
CA LEU A 114 -26.43 9.27 -1.37
C LEU A 114 -27.61 10.10 -1.87
N GLU A 115 -27.48 10.64 -3.08
CA GLU A 115 -28.55 11.36 -3.77
C GLU A 115 -29.25 10.44 -4.78
N LYS A 116 -30.37 10.90 -5.35
CA LYS A 116 -31.06 10.16 -6.43
C LYS A 116 -30.08 9.82 -7.57
N GLY A 117 -30.01 8.56 -7.96
CA GLY A 117 -29.05 8.07 -8.96
C GLY A 117 -27.75 7.50 -8.37
N ALA A 118 -27.58 7.51 -7.04
CA ALA A 118 -26.45 6.88 -6.36
C ALA A 118 -26.63 5.35 -6.19
N GLU A 119 -27.71 4.75 -6.69
CA GLU A 119 -27.93 3.31 -6.66
C GLU A 119 -26.85 2.58 -7.46
N GLY A 120 -26.48 1.38 -7.01
CA GLY A 120 -25.49 0.56 -7.67
C GLY A 120 -24.27 0.27 -6.80
N THR A 121 -23.23 -0.22 -7.46
CA THR A 121 -22.00 -0.65 -6.81
C THR A 121 -21.07 0.54 -6.61
N TRP A 122 -20.54 0.66 -5.41
CA TRP A 122 -19.54 1.64 -5.05
C TRP A 122 -18.25 0.96 -4.61
N LYS A 123 -17.13 1.59 -4.93
CA LYS A 123 -15.80 1.19 -4.48
C LYS A 123 -15.06 2.41 -3.94
N VAL A 124 -14.30 2.21 -2.87
CA VAL A 124 -13.33 3.20 -2.39
C VAL A 124 -11.95 2.57 -2.40
N GLU A 125 -11.03 3.22 -3.13
CA GLU A 125 -9.61 2.91 -3.08
C GLU A 125 -8.91 3.89 -2.14
N VAL A 126 -8.01 3.37 -1.31
CA VAL A 126 -7.15 4.16 -0.43
C VAL A 126 -5.73 4.11 -0.95
N LEU A 127 -5.18 5.27 -1.33
CA LEU A 127 -3.83 5.37 -1.88
C LEU A 127 -2.91 6.19 -0.98
N ALA A 128 -1.65 5.76 -0.85
CA ALA A 128 -0.56 6.60 -0.34
C ALA A 128 0.36 6.95 -1.52
N GLY A 129 0.36 8.22 -1.94
CA GLY A 129 0.88 8.59 -3.25
C GLY A 129 0.07 7.88 -4.34
N ASP A 130 0.74 7.08 -5.19
CA ASP A 130 0.08 6.30 -6.24
C ASP A 130 0.01 4.80 -5.93
N VAL A 131 0.39 4.41 -4.70
CA VAL A 131 0.35 3.02 -4.24
C VAL A 131 -1.00 2.76 -3.59
N LEU A 132 -1.74 1.77 -4.09
CA LEU A 132 -2.95 1.24 -3.44
C LEU A 132 -2.55 0.53 -2.14
N ILE A 133 -3.10 0.98 -1.01
CA ILE A 133 -2.79 0.45 0.33
C ILE A 133 -3.99 -0.20 1.01
N GLY A 134 -5.18 -0.09 0.42
CA GLY A 134 -6.41 -0.74 0.85
C GLY A 134 -7.57 -0.34 -0.05
N GLU A 135 -8.63 -1.14 -0.05
CA GLU A 135 -9.87 -0.85 -0.78
C GLU A 135 -11.06 -1.49 -0.08
N GLY A 136 -12.27 -1.08 -0.46
CA GLY A 136 -13.51 -1.73 -0.07
C GLY A 136 -14.64 -1.38 -1.02
N SER A 137 -15.69 -2.18 -1.03
CA SER A 137 -16.87 -1.96 -1.86
C SER A 137 -18.16 -2.11 -1.06
N PHE A 138 -19.21 -1.44 -1.51
CA PHE A 138 -20.56 -1.59 -0.97
C PHE A 138 -21.61 -1.43 -2.06
N GLN A 139 -22.83 -1.85 -1.78
CA GLN A 139 -23.97 -1.73 -2.67
C GLN A 139 -24.97 -0.73 -2.10
N VAL A 140 -25.50 0.13 -2.98
CA VAL A 140 -26.64 1.00 -2.68
C VAL A 140 -27.86 0.50 -3.44
N THR A 141 -28.96 0.26 -2.73
CA THR A 141 -30.25 -0.11 -3.30
C THR A 141 -31.21 1.08 -3.30
N PRO A 142 -32.25 1.08 -4.14
CA PRO A 142 -33.36 2.03 -4.00
C PRO A 142 -33.94 2.00 -2.58
N GLN A 143 -34.65 3.06 -2.22
CA GLN A 143 -35.43 3.08 -0.98
C GLN A 143 -36.36 1.87 -0.94
N GLU A 144 -36.29 1.06 0.11
CA GLU A 144 -37.29 0.02 0.34
C GLU A 144 -38.64 0.71 0.56
N GLU A 145 -39.55 0.57 -0.41
CA GLU A 145 -40.94 0.96 -0.26
C GLU A 145 -41.54 0.03 0.81
N GLY A 146 -41.69 0.56 2.02
CA GLY A 146 -42.35 -0.17 3.11
C GLY A 146 -43.79 -0.50 2.73
N ASN A 147 -44.14 -1.78 2.82
CA ASN A 147 -45.52 -2.28 2.73
C ASN A 147 -46.30 -2.01 4.01
#